data_AF-A0A022MVB1-F1
#
_entry.id   AF-A0A022MVB1-F1
#
_cell.length_a   1.000
_cell.length_b   1.000
_cell.length_c   1.000
_cell.angle_alpha   90.00
_cell.angle_beta   90.00
_cell.angle_gamma   90.00
#
_symmetry.space_group_name_H-M   'P 1'
#
loop_
_entity.id
_entity.type
_entity.pdbx_description
1 polymer ?
#
loop_
_entity_poly.entity_id
_entity_poly.type
_entity_poly.pdbx_seq_one_letter_code
_entity_poly.pdbx_strand_id
1 'polypeptide(L)'
;MSLLVVGLSHRSAPVSLLERASLNADDRVKLLQDTVAAEPATEAAVLATCNRIELYADVDKFHAGVAELSTLLAQHSGVGLEELTPYLYVHYEDRAVHHLFSVACGLDSMVVGEGQILGQIKDSLARAQELHTAGRLLNDLFQQALRVGKRAHSETGIDRAGQSLVTFGLEQLSAGAPVADWARGKKALVIGAGSMSSLAAATLARAGVAEVVIANRTQERAERLARILVEGDDTHVPARAVPMDAVPAELTRADVAVSCTGATGLVLTAEAIAAAIEGRTGAPVAAPHDGRTDPAAPYAESARSRTAPVAKPDARETATTPLPPAGAGEENCPLDLAAVEPAFSLLGESAVAGIDAATLEQHGAWVDGGTSLLERDRTRDAQAEAGADAELITALAATAATVGRVPERRRPEPVAVLPRPEPVLAVLDLAMPRDVDAAVHRLAGARLVDIESLADASADAPMAADVDQVRRIVADEVAAFGAAQRAAHITPTVVALRTMAADVVSSEIARLEGRLPGLDDKHRAEITQTVRRVVDKLLHAPTVRVKQLAAEPGGAGYADALRTLFDLDQETVAAVSRAVSDPVAIDDHVKNGKNRGPA
;
A
#
# COMPACT_ATOMS: atom_id res chain seq x y z
N MET A 1 22.51 -1.31 -4.72
CA MET A 1 21.08 -1.23 -5.07
C MET A 1 20.30 -2.23 -4.24
N SER A 2 19.80 -1.72 -3.12
CA SER A 2 18.95 -2.40 -2.17
C SER A 2 17.74 -1.51 -1.88
N LEU A 3 16.58 -2.12 -1.78
CA LEU A 3 15.32 -1.42 -1.48
C LEU A 3 15.33 -0.89 -0.05
N LEU A 4 15.00 0.38 0.12
CA LEU A 4 14.87 1.05 1.41
C LEU A 4 13.52 1.77 1.50
N VAL A 5 12.89 1.68 2.67
CA VAL A 5 11.68 2.42 3.01
C VAL A 5 11.93 3.18 4.28
N VAL A 6 11.72 4.50 4.24
CA VAL A 6 11.69 5.36 5.41
C VAL A 6 10.32 6.00 5.48
N GLY A 7 9.66 5.92 6.62
CA GLY A 7 8.32 6.48 6.74
C GLY A 7 7.82 6.55 8.18
N LEU A 8 6.64 7.13 8.29
CA LEU A 8 5.86 7.23 9.52
C LEU A 8 4.41 6.84 9.22
N SER A 9 3.74 6.25 10.20
CA SER A 9 2.35 5.80 10.09
C SER A 9 1.59 6.03 11.37
N HIS A 10 0.27 5.85 11.35
CA HIS A 10 -0.58 5.93 12.55
C HIS A 10 -0.18 4.96 13.67
N ARG A 11 0.58 3.90 13.36
CA ARG A 11 1.12 2.97 14.37
C ARG A 11 2.37 3.50 15.06
N SER A 12 3.18 4.30 14.35
CA SER A 12 4.45 4.82 14.87
C SER A 12 4.35 6.25 15.39
N ALA A 13 3.47 7.09 14.82
CA ALA A 13 3.33 8.50 15.12
C ALA A 13 1.91 8.86 15.56
N PRO A 14 1.74 9.83 16.48
CA PRO A 14 0.42 10.38 16.79
C PRO A 14 -0.18 11.12 15.58
N VAL A 15 -1.51 11.13 15.47
CA VAL A 15 -2.23 11.74 14.34
C VAL A 15 -1.87 13.22 14.16
N SER A 16 -1.69 13.97 15.25
CA SER A 16 -1.27 15.37 15.21
C SER A 16 0.09 15.60 14.52
N LEU A 17 1.01 14.64 14.63
CA LEU A 17 2.29 14.69 13.91
C LEU A 17 2.11 14.37 12.43
N LEU A 18 1.28 13.37 12.10
CA LEU A 18 0.96 13.01 10.72
C LEU A 18 0.26 14.13 9.96
N GLU A 19 -0.67 14.85 10.61
CA GLU A 19 -1.32 16.03 10.03
C GLU A 19 -0.32 17.13 9.68
N ARG A 20 0.59 17.44 10.61
CA ARG A 20 1.65 18.44 10.39
C ARG A 20 2.64 18.00 9.34
N ALA A 21 2.94 16.70 9.27
CA ALA A 21 3.87 16.15 8.31
C ALA A 21 3.25 15.90 6.92
N SER A 22 1.93 16.08 6.77
CA SER A 22 1.20 15.77 5.53
C SER A 22 1.75 16.54 4.33
N LEU A 23 2.00 15.82 3.24
CA LEU A 23 2.58 16.38 2.02
C LEU A 23 1.49 16.80 1.04
N ASN A 24 1.49 18.07 0.65
CA ASN A 24 0.63 18.54 -0.44
C ASN A 24 1.12 18.03 -1.80
N ALA A 25 0.34 18.27 -2.86
CA ALA A 25 0.66 17.74 -4.19
C ALA A 25 2.02 18.22 -4.73
N ASP A 26 2.40 19.46 -4.47
CA ASP A 26 3.65 20.05 -4.98
C ASP A 26 4.86 19.54 -4.19
N ASP A 27 4.75 19.42 -2.86
CA ASP A 27 5.84 18.95 -2.01
C ASP A 27 6.11 17.46 -2.22
N ARG A 28 5.10 16.65 -2.56
CA ARG A 28 5.32 15.26 -3.01
C ARG A 28 6.16 15.19 -4.29
N VAL A 29 5.95 16.11 -5.22
CA VAL A 29 6.70 16.15 -6.49
C VAL A 29 8.14 16.55 -6.24
N LYS A 30 8.35 17.62 -5.45
CA LYS A 30 9.70 18.06 -5.09
C LYS A 30 10.46 17.00 -4.31
N LEU A 31 9.83 16.35 -3.33
CA LEU A 31 10.43 15.26 -2.57
C LEU A 31 10.94 14.14 -3.48
N LEU A 32 10.12 13.71 -4.46
CA LEU A 32 10.52 12.68 -5.42
C LEU A 32 11.70 13.11 -6.29
N GLN A 33 11.67 14.34 -6.80
CA GLN A 33 12.73 14.89 -7.65
C GLN A 33 14.04 15.06 -6.88
N ASP A 34 13.98 15.61 -5.67
CA ASP A 34 15.13 15.81 -4.80
C ASP A 34 15.72 14.47 -4.36
N THR A 35 14.88 13.46 -4.13
CA THR A 35 15.35 12.10 -3.78
C THR A 35 16.18 11.48 -4.89
N VAL A 36 15.70 11.52 -6.15
CA VAL A 36 16.45 10.95 -7.29
C VAL A 36 17.66 11.83 -7.68
N ALA A 37 17.61 13.13 -7.37
CA ALA A 37 18.77 14.01 -7.53
C ALA A 37 19.85 13.78 -6.46
N ALA A 38 19.50 13.22 -5.30
CA ALA A 38 20.44 12.90 -4.25
C ALA A 38 21.24 11.63 -4.62
N GLU A 39 22.56 11.69 -4.46
CA GLU A 39 23.47 10.60 -4.86
C GLU A 39 23.21 9.19 -4.26
N PRO A 40 22.51 8.98 -3.12
CA PRO A 40 22.28 7.61 -2.66
C PRO A 40 21.11 6.89 -3.35
N ALA A 41 20.20 7.56 -4.07
CA ALA A 41 18.97 6.94 -4.58
C ALA A 41 18.87 6.95 -6.11
N THR A 42 18.63 5.77 -6.71
CA THR A 42 18.47 5.61 -8.17
C THR A 42 17.01 5.68 -8.60
N GLU A 43 16.10 5.17 -7.77
CA GLU A 43 14.65 5.18 -7.99
C GLU A 43 13.96 5.68 -6.71
N ALA A 44 12.82 6.36 -6.84
CA ALA A 44 12.02 6.81 -5.72
C ALA A 44 10.50 6.73 -5.99
N ALA A 45 9.72 6.41 -4.96
CA ALA A 45 8.26 6.48 -4.95
C ALA A 45 7.76 6.93 -3.56
N VAL A 46 6.72 7.74 -3.52
CA VAL A 46 6.13 8.25 -2.27
C VAL A 46 4.71 7.75 -2.14
N LEU A 47 4.42 7.07 -1.03
CA LEU A 47 3.06 6.71 -0.62
C LEU A 47 2.63 7.62 0.52
N ALA A 48 1.84 8.65 0.19
CA ALA A 48 1.29 9.60 1.15
C ALA A 48 -0.23 9.44 1.21
N THR A 49 -0.74 9.09 2.39
CA THR A 49 -2.16 8.90 2.68
C THR A 49 -2.51 9.64 3.98
N CYS A 50 -3.78 9.56 4.41
CA CYS A 50 -4.20 10.08 5.72
C CYS A 50 -3.57 9.34 6.92
N ASN A 51 -2.99 8.15 6.72
CA ASN A 51 -2.51 7.28 7.80
C ASN A 51 -1.02 6.97 7.73
N ARG A 52 -0.32 7.41 6.68
CA ARG A 52 1.11 7.15 6.47
C ARG A 52 1.74 8.09 5.46
N ILE A 53 3.04 8.32 5.64
CA ILE A 53 3.93 8.92 4.66
C ILE A 53 5.15 8.02 4.57
N GLU A 54 5.37 7.44 3.39
CA GLU A 54 6.45 6.49 3.15
C GLU A 54 7.19 6.86 1.88
N LEU A 55 8.51 6.94 1.98
CA LEU A 55 9.43 7.13 0.87
C LEU A 55 10.15 5.82 0.60
N TYR A 56 9.83 5.23 -0.55
CA TYR A 56 10.45 4.03 -1.11
C TYR A 56 11.57 4.47 -2.03
N ALA A 57 12.77 3.93 -1.85
CA ALA A 57 13.90 4.22 -2.73
C ALA A 57 14.78 3.00 -2.96
N ASP A 58 15.39 2.92 -4.15
CA ASP A 58 16.51 2.02 -4.40
C ASP A 58 17.82 2.74 -4.09
N VAL A 59 18.55 2.26 -3.07
CA VAL A 59 19.76 2.91 -2.58
C VAL A 59 21.01 2.04 -2.69
N ASP A 60 22.16 2.70 -2.86
CA ASP A 60 23.44 1.99 -2.91
C ASP A 60 23.98 1.59 -1.54
N LYS A 61 23.79 2.44 -0.53
CA LYS A 61 24.29 2.24 0.82
C LYS A 61 23.19 2.51 1.84
N PHE A 62 22.96 1.54 2.73
CA PHE A 62 21.93 1.62 3.76
C PHE A 62 22.03 2.90 4.62
N HIS A 63 23.15 3.11 5.33
CA HIS A 63 23.28 4.23 6.28
C HIS A 63 23.18 5.60 5.61
N ALA A 64 23.78 5.76 4.42
CA ALA A 64 23.71 7.01 3.66
C ALA A 64 22.29 7.25 3.15
N GLY A 65 21.61 6.21 2.65
CA GLY A 65 20.21 6.29 2.23
C GLY A 65 19.27 6.68 3.38
N VAL A 66 19.39 6.05 4.55
CA VAL A 66 18.53 6.36 5.71
C VAL A 66 18.70 7.82 6.14
N ALA A 67 19.94 8.30 6.25
CA ALA A 67 20.21 9.68 6.66
C ALA A 67 19.63 10.70 5.65
N GLU A 68 19.84 10.46 4.36
CA GLU A 68 19.37 11.37 3.30
C GLU A 68 17.85 11.39 3.19
N LEU A 69 17.21 10.21 3.09
CA LEU A 69 15.76 10.10 2.97
C LEU A 69 15.03 10.68 4.18
N SER A 70 15.57 10.49 5.39
CA SER A 70 15.00 11.08 6.61
C SER A 70 15.10 12.62 6.58
N THR A 71 16.22 13.15 6.10
CA THR A 71 16.44 14.60 5.96
C THR A 71 15.49 15.22 4.94
N LEU A 72 15.34 14.58 3.77
CA LEU A 72 14.42 15.01 2.72
C LEU A 72 12.96 14.98 3.20
N LEU A 73 12.55 13.90 3.90
CA LEU A 73 11.24 13.83 4.52
C LEU A 73 11.00 14.97 5.52
N ALA A 74 11.97 15.27 6.38
CA ALA A 74 11.88 16.39 7.33
C ALA A 74 11.73 17.75 6.63
N GLN A 75 12.54 17.99 5.59
CA GLN A 75 12.50 19.25 4.83
C GLN A 75 11.15 19.46 4.13
N HIS A 76 10.64 18.44 3.44
CA HIS A 76 9.40 18.55 2.65
C HIS A 76 8.13 18.44 3.50
N SER A 77 8.19 17.79 4.66
CA SER A 77 7.07 17.76 5.62
C SER A 77 6.97 19.02 6.47
N GLY A 78 8.02 19.85 6.52
CA GLY A 78 8.08 21.03 7.38
C GLY A 78 8.21 20.73 8.88
N VAL A 79 8.45 19.46 9.25
CA VAL A 79 8.68 19.01 10.63
C VAL A 79 10.17 18.72 10.82
N GLY A 80 10.73 19.21 11.93
CA GLY A 80 12.17 19.06 12.21
C GLY A 80 12.60 17.59 12.31
N LEU A 81 13.80 17.27 11.82
CA LEU A 81 14.32 15.90 11.81
C LEU A 81 14.40 15.29 13.22
N GLU A 82 14.77 16.08 14.23
CA GLU A 82 14.81 15.64 15.64
C GLU A 82 13.43 15.25 16.16
N GLU A 83 12.37 15.91 15.69
CA GLU A 83 10.99 15.61 16.06
C GLU A 83 10.45 14.37 15.32
N LEU A 84 10.86 14.14 14.07
CA LEU A 84 10.43 12.98 13.28
C LEU A 84 11.15 11.69 13.65
N THR A 85 12.46 11.76 13.92
CA THR A 85 13.34 10.58 14.13
C THR A 85 12.77 9.53 15.09
N PRO A 86 12.19 9.87 16.26
CA PRO A 86 11.61 8.89 17.19
C PRO A 86 10.45 8.07 16.62
N TYR A 87 9.80 8.57 15.57
CA TYR A 87 8.59 7.99 14.99
C TYR A 87 8.80 7.41 13.58
N LEU A 88 9.98 7.64 12.98
CA LEU A 88 10.36 7.05 11.71
C LEU A 88 10.68 5.56 11.88
N TYR A 89 10.08 4.72 11.04
CA TYR A 89 10.53 3.34 10.86
C TYR A 89 11.31 3.21 9.57
N VAL A 90 12.21 2.23 9.58
CA VAL A 90 13.05 1.88 8.45
C VAL A 90 12.90 0.41 8.12
N HIS A 91 12.63 0.09 6.86
CA HIS A 91 12.62 -1.27 6.34
C HIS A 91 13.59 -1.40 5.18
N TYR A 92 14.33 -2.50 5.17
CA TYR A 92 15.39 -2.78 4.20
C TYR A 92 15.17 -4.12 3.52
N GLU A 93 15.38 -4.16 2.21
CA GLU A 93 15.27 -5.34 1.34
C GLU A 93 13.96 -6.10 1.55
N ASP A 94 14.01 -7.39 1.92
CA ASP A 94 12.83 -8.24 2.08
C ASP A 94 11.81 -7.65 3.07
N ARG A 95 12.26 -6.91 4.09
CA ARG A 95 11.35 -6.24 5.03
C ARG A 95 10.58 -5.10 4.37
N ALA A 96 11.20 -4.38 3.45
CA ALA A 96 10.53 -3.32 2.69
C ALA A 96 9.49 -3.89 1.72
N VAL A 97 9.80 -5.02 1.07
CA VAL A 97 8.85 -5.75 0.21
C VAL A 97 7.67 -6.25 1.05
N HIS A 98 7.95 -6.92 2.16
CA HIS A 98 6.94 -7.42 3.09
C HIS A 98 6.03 -6.30 3.59
N HIS A 99 6.62 -5.16 3.95
CA HIS A 99 5.88 -3.98 4.40
C HIS A 99 4.91 -3.49 3.33
N LEU A 100 5.37 -3.23 2.11
CA LEU A 100 4.48 -2.76 1.04
C LEU A 100 3.36 -3.77 0.74
N PHE A 101 3.65 -5.07 0.73
CA PHE A 101 2.64 -6.10 0.49
C PHE A 101 1.62 -6.13 1.64
N SER A 102 2.06 -6.00 2.90
CA SER A 102 1.19 -5.91 4.07
C SER A 102 0.28 -4.67 4.01
N VAL A 103 0.84 -3.52 3.61
CA VAL A 103 0.09 -2.29 3.38
C VAL A 103 -0.93 -2.46 2.25
N ALA A 104 -0.53 -3.06 1.12
CA ALA A 104 -1.43 -3.32 -0.02
C ALA A 104 -2.57 -4.29 0.31
N CYS A 105 -2.34 -5.23 1.23
CA CYS A 105 -3.35 -6.12 1.77
C CYS A 105 -4.23 -5.46 2.84
N GLY A 106 -3.97 -4.21 3.24
CA GLY A 106 -4.72 -3.51 4.27
C GLY A 106 -4.47 -4.01 5.70
N LEU A 107 -3.42 -4.80 5.94
CA LEU A 107 -3.07 -5.30 7.28
C LEU A 107 -2.56 -4.18 8.19
N ASP A 108 -1.87 -3.22 7.60
CA ASP A 108 -1.34 -2.06 8.28
C ASP A 108 -2.23 -0.83 8.15
N SER A 109 -3.47 -0.97 7.67
CA SER A 109 -4.46 0.10 7.67
C SER A 109 -5.10 0.27 9.04
N MET A 110 -5.63 1.47 9.31
CA MET A 110 -6.35 1.77 10.56
C MET A 110 -7.61 0.92 10.70
N VAL A 111 -8.34 0.72 9.59
CA VAL A 111 -9.38 -0.30 9.46
C VAL A 111 -8.80 -1.43 8.61
N VAL A 112 -8.64 -2.60 9.22
CA VAL A 112 -8.00 -3.74 8.57
C VAL A 112 -8.89 -4.24 7.43
N GLY A 113 -8.30 -4.41 6.24
CA GLY A 113 -9.03 -4.85 5.03
C GLY A 113 -9.64 -3.73 4.20
N GLU A 114 -9.37 -2.46 4.53
CA GLU A 114 -9.83 -1.33 3.73
C GLU A 114 -9.23 -1.37 2.31
N GLY A 115 -10.07 -1.57 1.29
CA GLY A 115 -9.63 -1.68 -0.10
C GLY A 115 -9.17 -0.37 -0.77
N GLN A 116 -9.27 0.80 -0.12
CA GLN A 116 -8.90 2.08 -0.74
C GLN A 116 -7.39 2.25 -0.88
N ILE A 117 -6.60 1.59 -0.03
CA ILE A 117 -5.14 1.61 -0.08
C ILE A 117 -4.60 1.12 -1.42
N LEU A 118 -5.27 0.15 -2.05
CA LEU A 118 -4.90 -0.33 -3.40
C LEU A 118 -4.99 0.77 -4.45
N GLY A 119 -6.02 1.62 -4.36
CA GLY A 119 -6.16 2.79 -5.24
C GLY A 119 -5.03 3.79 -5.00
N GLN A 120 -4.72 4.09 -3.73
CA GLN A 120 -3.66 5.03 -3.35
C GLN A 120 -2.26 4.55 -3.77
N ILE A 121 -1.97 3.25 -3.66
CA ILE A 121 -0.72 2.65 -4.15
C ILE A 121 -0.64 2.77 -5.67
N LYS A 122 -1.74 2.50 -6.38
CA LYS A 122 -1.80 2.64 -7.84
C LYS A 122 -1.54 4.07 -8.28
N ASP A 123 -2.16 5.04 -7.62
CA ASP A 123 -2.00 6.47 -7.92
C ASP A 123 -0.57 6.94 -7.60
N SER A 124 0.01 6.45 -6.51
CA SER A 124 1.41 6.73 -6.13
C SER A 124 2.40 6.21 -7.17
N LEU A 125 2.19 4.98 -7.66
CA LEU A 125 3.00 4.42 -8.75
C LEU A 125 2.83 5.21 -10.04
N ALA A 126 1.59 5.53 -10.44
CA ALA A 126 1.32 6.32 -11.64
C ALA A 126 2.05 7.67 -11.58
N ARG A 127 2.04 8.33 -10.41
CA ARG A 127 2.75 9.59 -10.23
C ARG A 127 4.27 9.43 -10.34
N ALA A 128 4.84 8.40 -9.73
CA ALA A 128 6.27 8.13 -9.82
C ALA A 128 6.70 7.81 -11.27
N GLN A 129 5.86 7.12 -12.04
CA GLN A 129 6.07 6.86 -13.47
C GLN A 129 5.99 8.12 -14.33
N GLU A 130 4.99 8.98 -14.11
CA GLU A 130 4.83 10.28 -14.80
C GLU A 130 6.04 11.19 -14.58
N LEU A 131 6.63 11.15 -13.38
CA LEU A 131 7.80 11.94 -13.01
C LEU A 131 9.13 11.25 -13.37
N HIS A 132 9.08 10.04 -13.95
CA HIS A 132 10.27 9.24 -14.26
C HIS A 132 11.19 9.00 -13.05
N THR A 133 10.59 8.82 -11.87
CA THR A 133 11.29 8.54 -10.60
C THR A 133 11.20 7.08 -10.20
N ALA A 134 10.16 6.36 -10.64
CA ALA A 134 10.11 4.90 -10.53
C ALA A 134 10.81 4.27 -11.74
N GLY A 135 11.88 3.53 -11.49
CA GLY A 135 12.52 2.69 -12.50
C GLY A 135 11.92 1.28 -12.49
N ARG A 136 12.74 0.29 -12.85
CA ARG A 136 12.27 -1.10 -13.01
C ARG A 136 11.93 -1.73 -11.67
N LEU A 137 12.77 -1.51 -10.65
CA LEU A 137 12.63 -2.18 -9.36
C LEU A 137 11.34 -1.74 -8.66
N LEU A 138 11.12 -0.44 -8.51
CA LEU A 138 9.93 0.09 -7.85
C LEU A 138 8.66 -0.18 -8.67
N ASN A 139 8.74 -0.15 -10.00
CA ASN A 139 7.60 -0.48 -10.85
C ASN A 139 7.15 -1.94 -10.66
N ASP A 140 8.09 -2.89 -10.72
CA ASP A 140 7.77 -4.31 -10.54
C ASP A 140 7.25 -4.60 -9.12
N LEU A 141 7.86 -3.97 -8.11
CA LEU A 141 7.45 -4.07 -6.71
C LEU A 141 6.01 -3.58 -6.49
N PHE A 142 5.66 -2.36 -6.92
CA PHE A 142 4.33 -1.79 -6.70
C PHE A 142 3.26 -2.54 -7.52
N GLN A 143 3.57 -2.97 -8.74
CA GLN A 143 2.66 -3.81 -9.53
C GLN A 143 2.41 -5.15 -8.87
N GLN A 144 3.43 -5.79 -8.31
CA GLN A 144 3.26 -7.02 -7.55
C GLN A 144 2.44 -6.77 -6.29
N ALA A 145 2.71 -5.70 -5.53
CA ALA A 145 1.93 -5.33 -4.36
C ALA A 145 0.42 -5.18 -4.68
N LEU A 146 0.09 -4.53 -5.80
CA LEU A 146 -1.29 -4.41 -6.27
C LEU A 146 -1.93 -5.76 -6.60
N ARG A 147 -1.19 -6.72 -7.15
CA ARG A 147 -1.69 -8.09 -7.42
C ARG A 147 -1.90 -8.86 -6.12
N VAL A 148 -0.92 -8.82 -5.22
CA VAL A 148 -0.96 -9.49 -3.91
C VAL A 148 -2.13 -8.98 -3.08
N GLY A 149 -2.31 -7.66 -3.00
CA GLY A 149 -3.44 -7.08 -2.28
C GLY A 149 -4.79 -7.47 -2.89
N LYS A 150 -4.97 -7.42 -4.22
CA LYS A 150 -6.20 -7.91 -4.87
C LYS A 150 -6.47 -9.38 -4.58
N ARG A 151 -5.42 -10.21 -4.64
CA ARG A 151 -5.49 -11.64 -4.35
C ARG A 151 -5.95 -11.87 -2.91
N ALA A 152 -5.35 -11.19 -1.93
CA ALA A 152 -5.74 -11.29 -0.52
C ALA A 152 -7.21 -10.91 -0.29
N HIS A 153 -7.69 -9.82 -0.90
CA HIS A 153 -9.09 -9.39 -0.80
C HIS A 153 -10.05 -10.41 -1.44
N SER A 154 -9.64 -11.08 -2.53
CA SER A 154 -10.46 -12.09 -3.20
C SER A 154 -10.44 -13.49 -2.57
N GLU A 155 -9.31 -13.89 -1.96
CA GLU A 155 -9.09 -15.25 -1.44
C GLU A 155 -9.35 -15.37 0.08
N THR A 156 -9.55 -14.25 0.78
CA THR A 156 -9.73 -14.24 2.24
C THR A 156 -11.01 -13.50 2.67
N GLY A 157 -11.40 -13.64 3.94
CA GLY A 157 -12.52 -12.91 4.51
C GLY A 157 -12.22 -11.46 4.87
N ILE A 158 -11.02 -10.95 4.58
CA ILE A 158 -10.55 -9.64 5.08
C ILE A 158 -11.45 -8.48 4.65
N ASP A 159 -12.11 -8.56 3.49
CA ASP A 159 -13.06 -7.56 2.98
C ASP A 159 -14.33 -7.43 3.84
N ARG A 160 -14.77 -8.54 4.46
CA ARG A 160 -15.94 -8.51 5.36
C ARG A 160 -15.65 -7.74 6.64
N ALA A 161 -14.39 -7.71 7.01
CA ALA A 161 -13.90 -6.98 8.17
C ALA A 161 -13.47 -5.55 7.81
N GLY A 162 -13.03 -5.34 6.56
CA GLY A 162 -12.70 -4.06 5.95
C GLY A 162 -13.90 -3.30 5.43
N GLN A 163 -14.93 -3.10 6.26
CA GLN A 163 -15.92 -2.08 5.94
C GLN A 163 -15.20 -0.74 5.70
N SER A 164 -15.65 0.05 4.73
CA SER A 164 -14.98 1.33 4.45
C SER A 164 -14.90 2.20 5.71
N LEU A 165 -13.85 3.03 5.84
CA LEU A 165 -13.71 3.99 6.95
C LEU A 165 -14.98 4.82 7.18
N VAL A 166 -15.70 5.13 6.10
CA VAL A 166 -17.01 5.78 6.15
C VAL A 166 -18.03 4.92 6.90
N THR A 167 -18.20 3.66 6.51
CA THR A 167 -19.19 2.77 7.12
C THR A 167 -18.89 2.54 8.60
N PHE A 168 -17.63 2.27 8.93
CA PHE A 168 -17.19 2.15 10.32
C PHE A 168 -17.41 3.46 11.11
N GLY A 169 -17.14 4.61 10.49
CA GLY A 169 -17.46 5.93 11.04
C GLY A 169 -18.94 6.11 11.36
N LEU A 170 -19.82 5.67 10.46
CA LEU A 170 -21.27 5.72 10.68
C LEU A 170 -21.73 4.73 11.77
N GLU A 171 -21.12 3.56 11.89
CA GLU A 171 -21.38 2.60 12.98
C GLU A 171 -20.97 3.18 14.34
N GLN A 172 -19.83 3.88 14.40
CA GLN A 172 -19.43 4.59 15.62
C GLN A 172 -20.45 5.68 15.95
N LEU A 173 -20.89 6.47 14.97
CA LEU A 173 -21.90 7.52 15.16
C LEU A 173 -23.28 6.98 15.56
N SER A 174 -23.66 5.77 15.13
CA SER A 174 -24.93 5.14 15.47
C SER A 174 -24.99 4.53 16.88
N ALA A 175 -23.86 4.48 17.61
CA ALA A 175 -23.78 3.95 18.98
C ALA A 175 -24.41 2.55 19.15
N GLY A 176 -24.21 1.67 18.18
CA GLY A 176 -24.68 0.28 18.23
C GLY A 176 -26.08 0.05 17.66
N ALA A 177 -26.78 1.09 17.18
CA ALA A 177 -27.95 0.90 16.33
C ALA A 177 -27.52 0.52 14.91
N PRO A 178 -28.28 -0.33 14.19
CA PRO A 178 -28.04 -0.58 12.77
C PRO A 178 -27.99 0.75 11.99
N VAL A 179 -26.92 0.98 11.23
CA VAL A 179 -26.70 2.26 10.52
C VAL A 179 -27.90 2.64 9.64
N ALA A 180 -28.53 1.66 9.00
CA ALA A 180 -29.70 1.89 8.15
C ALA A 180 -30.94 2.39 8.91
N ASP A 181 -31.11 2.00 10.18
CA ASP A 181 -32.23 2.47 11.00
C ASP A 181 -31.90 3.84 11.61
N TRP A 182 -30.65 4.04 12.02
CA TRP A 182 -30.18 5.33 12.53
C TRP A 182 -30.18 6.41 11.47
N ALA A 183 -29.76 6.11 10.23
CA ALA A 183 -29.66 7.07 9.14
C ALA A 183 -31.03 7.40 8.51
N ARG A 184 -32.04 6.56 8.69
CA ARG A 184 -33.35 6.72 8.05
C ARG A 184 -33.98 8.06 8.41
N GLY A 185 -34.37 8.82 7.38
CA GLY A 185 -35.06 10.10 7.57
C GLY A 185 -34.15 11.28 7.95
N LYS A 186 -32.85 11.04 8.21
CA LYS A 186 -31.87 12.09 8.52
C LYS A 186 -31.44 12.84 7.27
N LYS A 187 -31.08 14.12 7.40
CA LYS A 187 -30.48 14.92 6.33
C LYS A 187 -28.97 14.89 6.42
N ALA A 188 -28.30 14.56 5.32
CA ALA A 188 -26.85 14.49 5.25
C ALA A 188 -26.26 15.68 4.51
N LEU A 189 -25.19 16.26 5.07
CA LEU A 189 -24.31 17.22 4.39
C LEU A 189 -22.95 16.56 4.16
N VAL A 190 -22.50 16.48 2.91
CA VAL A 190 -21.19 15.98 2.54
C VAL A 190 -20.35 17.16 2.05
N ILE A 191 -19.19 17.37 2.69
CA ILE A 191 -18.26 18.45 2.39
C ILE A 191 -17.06 17.85 1.68
N GLY A 192 -16.89 18.24 0.42
CA GLY A 192 -15.95 17.68 -0.53
C GLY A 192 -16.65 16.93 -1.67
N ALA A 193 -15.93 16.75 -2.77
CA ALA A 193 -16.34 15.95 -3.92
C ALA A 193 -15.19 15.07 -4.44
N GLY A 194 -14.33 14.61 -3.52
CA GLY A 194 -13.27 13.64 -3.81
C GLY A 194 -13.78 12.20 -3.76
N SER A 195 -12.89 11.23 -3.99
CA SER A 195 -13.22 9.79 -3.93
C SER A 195 -13.84 9.39 -2.58
N MET A 196 -13.29 9.89 -1.47
CA MET A 196 -13.82 9.70 -0.12
C MET A 196 -15.21 10.31 0.05
N SER A 197 -15.42 11.55 -0.41
CA SER A 197 -16.72 12.21 -0.36
C SER A 197 -17.77 11.49 -1.21
N SER A 198 -17.37 10.96 -2.37
CA SER A 198 -18.26 10.15 -3.23
C SER A 198 -18.67 8.86 -2.55
N LEU A 199 -17.72 8.15 -1.92
CA LEU A 199 -18.02 6.95 -1.14
C LEU A 199 -18.90 7.27 0.06
N ALA A 200 -18.64 8.37 0.76
CA ALA A 200 -19.46 8.84 1.87
C ALA A 200 -20.90 9.10 1.45
N ALA A 201 -21.08 9.87 0.38
CA ALA A 201 -22.40 10.20 -0.16
C ALA A 201 -23.16 8.95 -0.62
N ALA A 202 -22.51 8.03 -1.34
CA ALA A 202 -23.11 6.77 -1.77
C ALA A 202 -23.46 5.84 -0.58
N THR A 203 -22.63 5.81 0.46
CA THR A 203 -22.87 5.00 1.65
C THR A 203 -24.05 5.53 2.45
N LEU A 204 -24.13 6.86 2.63
CA LEU A 204 -25.26 7.53 3.26
C LEU A 204 -26.56 7.32 2.47
N ALA A 205 -26.51 7.44 1.14
CA ALA A 205 -27.67 7.19 0.29
C ALA A 205 -28.19 5.75 0.45
N ARG A 206 -27.29 4.74 0.44
CA ARG A 206 -27.66 3.33 0.69
C ARG A 206 -28.16 3.07 2.11
N ALA A 207 -27.68 3.84 3.09
CA ALA A 207 -28.17 3.79 4.46
C ALA A 207 -29.59 4.39 4.62
N GLY A 208 -30.13 5.08 3.60
CA GLY A 208 -31.51 5.55 3.59
C GLY A 208 -31.74 6.94 4.19
N VAL A 209 -30.73 7.83 4.12
CA VAL A 209 -30.92 9.25 4.47
C VAL A 209 -31.99 9.89 3.58
N ALA A 210 -32.67 10.92 4.11
CA ALA A 210 -33.76 11.60 3.42
C ALA A 210 -33.28 12.54 2.30
N GLU A 211 -32.08 13.11 2.43
CA GLU A 211 -31.49 14.06 1.49
C GLU A 211 -29.97 14.05 1.63
N VAL A 212 -29.24 14.18 0.52
CA VAL A 212 -27.79 14.39 0.50
C VAL A 212 -27.47 15.75 -0.12
N VAL A 213 -26.93 16.65 0.68
CA VAL A 213 -26.44 17.96 0.22
C VAL A 213 -24.93 17.88 0.07
N ILE A 214 -24.39 18.31 -1.07
CA ILE A 214 -22.96 18.21 -1.38
C ILE A 214 -22.38 19.60 -1.54
N ALA A 215 -21.45 19.96 -0.66
CA ALA A 215 -20.72 21.21 -0.72
C ALA A 215 -19.30 20.96 -1.25
N ASN A 216 -18.82 21.77 -2.18
CA ASN A 216 -17.42 21.68 -2.61
C ASN A 216 -16.91 23.04 -3.09
N ARG A 217 -15.60 23.30 -2.91
CA ARG A 217 -14.94 24.52 -3.41
C ARG A 217 -15.12 24.70 -4.93
N THR A 218 -15.06 23.59 -5.67
CA THR A 218 -15.37 23.57 -7.11
C THR A 218 -16.78 23.04 -7.30
N GLN A 219 -17.73 23.95 -7.53
CA GLN A 219 -19.16 23.64 -7.60
C GLN A 219 -19.49 22.55 -8.64
N GLU A 220 -18.87 22.60 -9.83
CA GLU A 220 -19.10 21.62 -10.90
C GLU A 220 -18.84 20.17 -10.46
N ARG A 221 -17.88 19.94 -9.56
CA ARG A 221 -17.59 18.59 -9.02
C ARG A 221 -18.70 18.12 -8.08
N ALA A 222 -19.26 19.01 -7.26
CA ALA A 222 -20.39 18.69 -6.39
C ALA A 222 -21.65 18.39 -7.22
N GLU A 223 -21.92 19.18 -8.27
CA GLU A 223 -23.04 18.95 -9.19
C GLU A 223 -22.93 17.61 -9.92
N ARG A 224 -21.71 17.26 -10.36
CA ARG A 224 -21.44 15.96 -10.98
C ARG A 224 -21.72 14.81 -10.03
N LEU A 225 -21.25 14.89 -8.77
CA LEU A 225 -21.51 13.85 -7.77
C LEU A 225 -23.00 13.74 -7.43
N ALA A 226 -23.70 14.87 -7.29
CA ALA A 226 -25.14 14.88 -7.05
C ALA A 226 -25.92 14.21 -8.19
N ARG A 227 -25.56 14.48 -9.46
CA ARG A 227 -26.15 13.79 -10.61
C ARG A 227 -25.94 12.28 -10.57
N ILE A 228 -24.70 11.83 -10.31
CA ILE A 228 -24.37 10.40 -10.24
C ILE A 228 -25.23 9.68 -9.19
N LEU A 229 -25.50 10.31 -8.05
CA LEU A 229 -26.33 9.73 -6.99
C LEU A 229 -27.83 9.68 -7.36
N VAL A 230 -28.32 10.67 -8.10
CA VAL A 230 -29.73 10.74 -8.54
C VAL A 230 -30.00 9.83 -9.73
N GLU A 231 -29.03 9.67 -10.62
CA GLU A 231 -29.12 8.83 -11.82
C GLU A 231 -28.85 7.34 -11.54
N GLY A 232 -28.26 7.02 -10.38
CA GLY A 232 -27.99 5.63 -9.99
C GLY A 232 -29.26 4.87 -9.62
N ASP A 233 -29.48 3.70 -10.23
CA ASP A 233 -30.66 2.84 -10.01
C ASP A 233 -30.78 2.28 -8.57
N ASP A 234 -29.71 2.34 -7.76
CA ASP A 234 -29.64 1.69 -6.46
C ASP A 234 -30.33 2.46 -5.31
N THR A 235 -30.51 3.80 -5.42
CA THR A 235 -31.03 4.63 -4.32
C THR A 235 -31.82 5.84 -4.81
N HIS A 236 -33.09 6.00 -4.41
CA HIS A 236 -33.96 7.14 -4.79
C HIS A 236 -33.80 8.37 -3.87
N VAL A 237 -32.59 8.63 -3.39
CA VAL A 237 -32.35 9.73 -2.43
C VAL A 237 -32.14 11.05 -3.18
N PRO A 238 -32.87 12.12 -2.87
CA PRO A 238 -32.63 13.42 -3.50
C PRO A 238 -31.24 13.94 -3.11
N ALA A 239 -30.44 14.29 -4.11
CA ALA A 239 -29.14 14.91 -3.92
C ALA A 239 -29.05 16.26 -4.62
N ARG A 240 -28.43 17.24 -3.95
CA ARG A 240 -28.19 18.58 -4.54
C ARG A 240 -26.81 19.10 -4.18
N ALA A 241 -26.25 19.90 -5.09
CA ALA A 241 -25.01 20.61 -4.86
C ALA A 241 -25.27 22.00 -4.27
N VAL A 242 -24.40 22.44 -3.38
CA VAL A 242 -24.37 23.80 -2.84
C VAL A 242 -22.97 24.40 -2.93
N PRO A 243 -22.85 25.73 -3.04
CA PRO A 243 -21.57 26.39 -2.92
C PRO A 243 -21.03 26.30 -1.48
N MET A 244 -19.72 26.45 -1.33
CA MET A 244 -19.01 26.26 -0.05
C MET A 244 -19.41 27.29 1.02
N ASP A 245 -19.81 28.49 0.61
CA ASP A 245 -20.29 29.57 1.48
C ASP A 245 -21.66 29.26 2.13
N ALA A 246 -22.43 28.32 1.56
CA ALA A 246 -23.70 27.87 2.12
C ALA A 246 -23.55 26.83 3.25
N VAL A 247 -22.35 26.28 3.46
CA VAL A 247 -22.09 25.23 4.47
C VAL A 247 -22.60 25.60 5.88
N PRO A 248 -22.35 26.80 6.43
CA PRO A 248 -22.86 27.17 7.75
C PRO A 248 -24.39 27.12 7.85
N ALA A 249 -25.10 27.55 6.79
CA ALA A 249 -26.55 27.51 6.75
C ALA A 249 -27.07 26.06 6.64
N GLU A 250 -26.43 25.22 5.82
CA GLU A 250 -26.82 23.82 5.67
C GLU A 250 -26.54 22.98 6.94
N LEU A 251 -25.50 23.31 7.70
CA LEU A 251 -25.21 22.66 8.99
C LEU A 251 -26.34 22.81 10.01
N THR A 252 -27.12 23.92 9.96
CA THR A 252 -28.29 24.10 10.84
C THR A 252 -29.41 23.10 10.56
N ARG A 253 -29.40 22.48 9.36
CA ARG A 253 -30.44 21.57 8.85
C ARG A 253 -29.97 20.12 8.75
N ALA A 254 -28.67 19.88 8.74
CA ALA A 254 -28.08 18.55 8.63
C ALA A 254 -28.13 17.83 9.96
N ASP A 255 -28.54 16.57 9.97
CA ASP A 255 -28.45 15.69 11.14
C ASP A 255 -27.11 14.95 11.17
N VAL A 256 -26.52 14.74 9.98
CA VAL A 256 -25.18 14.18 9.81
C VAL A 256 -24.38 15.03 8.83
N ALA A 257 -23.17 15.42 9.22
CA ALA A 257 -22.20 16.08 8.36
C ALA A 257 -20.99 15.17 8.17
N VAL A 258 -20.53 14.98 6.94
CA VAL A 258 -19.31 14.21 6.63
C VAL A 258 -18.35 15.13 5.89
N SER A 259 -17.15 15.31 6.43
CA SER A 259 -16.09 16.12 5.82
C SER A 259 -14.95 15.22 5.36
N CYS A 260 -14.61 15.31 4.07
CA CYS A 260 -13.48 14.59 3.47
C CYS A 260 -12.78 15.48 2.43
N THR A 261 -12.39 16.71 2.79
CA THR A 261 -11.71 17.62 1.88
C THR A 261 -10.19 17.44 1.88
N GLY A 262 -9.54 18.00 0.87
CA GLY A 262 -8.06 18.12 0.83
C GLY A 262 -7.61 19.53 1.19
N ALA A 263 -8.35 20.24 2.05
CA ALA A 263 -7.99 21.58 2.48
C ALA A 263 -6.76 21.54 3.41
N THR A 264 -5.90 22.55 3.32
CA THR A 264 -4.71 22.67 4.19
C THR A 264 -5.01 23.38 5.51
N GLY A 265 -6.25 23.32 5.99
CA GLY A 265 -6.73 24.02 7.18
C GLY A 265 -8.19 23.70 7.51
N LEU A 266 -8.65 24.19 8.66
CA LEU A 266 -9.99 23.90 9.16
C LEU A 266 -11.07 24.44 8.23
N VAL A 267 -11.95 23.55 7.79
CA VAL A 267 -13.17 23.86 7.05
C VAL A 267 -14.31 24.20 8.00
N LEU A 268 -14.40 23.48 9.12
CA LEU A 268 -15.42 23.67 10.16
C LEU A 268 -14.76 23.99 11.50
N THR A 269 -14.92 25.22 11.97
CA THR A 269 -14.47 25.61 13.32
C THR A 269 -15.47 25.19 14.38
N ALA A 270 -15.02 25.07 15.63
CA ALA A 270 -15.90 24.77 16.75
C ALA A 270 -16.99 25.84 16.94
N GLU A 271 -16.68 27.12 16.70
CA GLU A 271 -17.66 28.21 16.78
C GLU A 271 -18.73 28.08 15.69
N ALA A 272 -18.35 27.72 14.47
CA ALA A 272 -19.30 27.52 13.37
C ALA A 272 -20.28 26.37 13.67
N ILE A 273 -19.78 25.27 14.23
CA ILE A 273 -20.61 24.12 14.63
C ILE A 273 -21.50 24.49 15.83
N ALA A 274 -20.97 25.21 16.83
CA ALA A 274 -21.76 25.67 17.96
C ALA A 274 -22.91 26.60 17.51
N ALA A 275 -22.61 27.57 16.64
CA ALA A 275 -23.62 28.46 16.06
C ALA A 275 -24.67 27.70 15.24
N ALA A 276 -24.26 26.66 14.50
CA ALA A 276 -25.18 25.81 13.76
C ALA A 276 -26.11 24.99 14.67
N ILE A 277 -25.61 24.52 15.82
CA ILE A 277 -26.39 23.80 16.83
C ILE A 277 -27.40 24.74 17.50
N GLU A 278 -26.98 25.94 17.89
CA GLU A 278 -27.87 26.97 18.46
C GLU A 278 -28.93 27.43 17.45
N GLY A 279 -28.53 27.54 16.17
CA GLY A 279 -29.36 27.99 15.06
C GLY A 279 -30.19 26.90 14.39
N ARG A 280 -30.28 25.68 14.94
CA ARG A 280 -31.06 24.57 14.32
C ARG A 280 -32.52 24.98 14.17
N THR A 281 -32.89 25.29 12.93
CA THR A 281 -34.27 25.50 12.53
C THR A 281 -34.75 24.19 11.93
N GLY A 282 -35.72 23.53 12.58
CA GLY A 282 -36.29 22.27 12.08
C GLY A 282 -37.06 22.38 10.75
N ALA A 283 -36.88 23.45 9.96
CA ALA A 283 -37.59 23.71 8.70
C ALA A 283 -36.69 24.38 7.63
N PRO A 284 -36.93 24.12 6.32
CA PRO A 284 -36.13 24.69 5.23
C PRO A 284 -36.21 26.21 5.15
N VAL A 285 -35.06 26.87 5.02
CA VAL A 285 -35.00 28.25 4.51
C VAL A 285 -35.15 28.18 2.99
N ALA A 286 -36.16 28.86 2.45
CA ALA A 286 -36.29 29.10 1.02
C ALA A 286 -35.07 29.91 0.55
N ALA A 287 -34.50 29.53 -0.60
CA ALA A 287 -33.35 30.21 -1.19
C ALA A 287 -33.56 31.74 -1.23
N PRO A 288 -32.51 32.56 -1.09
CA PRO A 288 -32.66 34.01 -1.11
C PRO A 288 -33.24 34.45 -2.46
N HIS A 289 -34.45 35.00 -2.41
CA HIS A 289 -35.09 35.65 -3.53
C HIS A 289 -34.23 36.83 -3.99
N ASP A 290 -33.90 36.81 -5.28
CA ASP A 290 -33.35 37.92 -6.02
C ASP A 290 -34.30 39.13 -5.91
N GLY A 291 -33.74 40.25 -5.44
CA GLY A 291 -34.48 41.48 -5.22
C GLY A 291 -35.08 42.01 -6.51
N ARG A 292 -36.40 41.86 -6.67
CA ARG A 292 -37.19 42.72 -7.54
C ARG A 292 -38.55 43.00 -6.91
N THR A 293 -38.73 44.24 -6.50
CA THR A 293 -39.97 44.79 -5.97
C THR A 293 -41.10 44.77 -7.01
N ASP A 294 -42.23 44.20 -6.57
CA ASP A 294 -43.61 44.28 -7.07
C ASP A 294 -44.08 45.70 -7.47
N PRO A 295 -45.20 45.93 -8.22
CA PRO A 295 -46.52 45.35 -7.88
C PRO A 295 -47.55 45.13 -9.01
N ALA A 296 -48.47 44.17 -8.81
CA ALA A 296 -49.93 44.34 -8.98
C ALA A 296 -50.71 43.02 -8.81
N ALA A 297 -51.54 42.95 -7.77
CA ALA A 297 -52.77 42.13 -7.73
C ALA A 297 -53.89 42.88 -8.52
N PRO A 298 -55.06 42.31 -8.91
CA PRO A 298 -55.93 41.53 -8.00
C PRO A 298 -56.93 40.49 -8.62
N TYR A 299 -57.68 39.80 -7.73
CA TYR A 299 -58.94 39.03 -7.94
C TYR A 299 -58.83 37.71 -8.76
N ALA A 300 -59.59 36.61 -8.56
CA ALA A 300 -60.72 36.24 -7.70
C ALA A 300 -60.94 34.70 -7.72
N GLU A 301 -61.73 34.23 -6.75
CA GLU A 301 -62.76 33.18 -6.83
C GLU A 301 -62.44 31.68 -7.04
N SER A 302 -62.72 30.93 -5.97
CA SER A 302 -63.62 29.76 -5.88
C SER A 302 -63.80 28.80 -7.04
N ALA A 303 -63.59 27.50 -6.78
CA ALA A 303 -64.63 26.48 -7.03
C ALA A 303 -64.34 25.18 -6.26
N ARG A 304 -65.34 24.75 -5.49
CA ARG A 304 -65.51 23.40 -4.95
C ARG A 304 -66.00 22.46 -6.07
N SER A 305 -65.71 21.16 -5.98
CA SER A 305 -66.68 20.04 -6.11
C SER A 305 -65.94 18.72 -6.37
N ARG A 306 -66.02 17.71 -5.46
CA ARG A 306 -66.83 16.45 -5.54
C ARG A 306 -66.63 15.71 -6.88
N THR A 307 -66.32 14.42 -6.96
CA THR A 307 -67.06 13.24 -6.45
C THR A 307 -66.25 11.94 -6.65
N ALA A 308 -66.55 10.92 -5.84
CA ALA A 308 -66.05 9.54 -5.90
C ALA A 308 -66.85 8.65 -6.91
N PRO A 309 -66.86 7.30 -6.83
CA PRO A 309 -66.09 6.34 -7.65
C PRO A 309 -66.97 5.36 -8.47
N VAL A 310 -66.41 4.55 -9.38
CA VAL A 310 -67.11 3.41 -10.02
C VAL A 310 -66.18 2.20 -10.26
N ALA A 311 -66.77 1.00 -10.18
CA ALA A 311 -66.24 -0.33 -9.91
C ALA A 311 -65.80 -1.19 -11.13
N LYS A 312 -65.23 -2.37 -10.81
CA LYS A 312 -64.78 -3.51 -11.66
C LYS A 312 -65.92 -4.22 -12.43
N PRO A 313 -65.65 -5.23 -13.31
CA PRO A 313 -65.51 -6.64 -12.84
C PRO A 313 -64.50 -7.55 -13.62
N ASP A 314 -64.04 -8.61 -12.91
CA ASP A 314 -63.72 -10.04 -13.22
C ASP A 314 -63.03 -10.45 -14.56
N ALA A 315 -62.17 -11.48 -14.65
CA ALA A 315 -62.27 -12.82 -14.07
C ALA A 315 -60.95 -13.66 -14.16
N ARG A 316 -60.79 -14.59 -13.18
CA ARG A 316 -60.22 -15.98 -13.21
C ARG A 316 -58.75 -16.20 -13.67
N GLU A 317 -57.91 -17.05 -13.07
CA GLU A 317 -58.12 -18.27 -12.26
C GLU A 317 -56.84 -18.62 -11.43
N THR A 318 -57.10 -19.34 -10.34
CA THR A 318 -56.32 -19.91 -9.20
C THR A 318 -55.05 -20.75 -9.50
N ALA A 319 -53.93 -20.59 -8.76
CA ALA A 319 -53.44 -21.33 -7.55
C ALA A 319 -52.95 -22.78 -7.83
N THR A 320 -51.85 -23.34 -7.30
CA THR A 320 -51.37 -23.44 -5.91
C THR A 320 -49.97 -24.15 -5.86
N THR A 321 -49.18 -23.88 -4.81
CA THR A 321 -47.91 -24.52 -4.31
C THR A 321 -48.15 -25.99 -3.83
N PRO A 322 -47.20 -26.88 -3.37
CA PRO A 322 -45.86 -26.66 -2.74
C PRO A 322 -44.72 -27.73 -2.96
N LEU A 323 -43.56 -27.50 -2.28
CA LEU A 323 -42.33 -28.32 -2.04
C LEU A 323 -42.56 -29.73 -1.38
N PRO A 324 -41.55 -30.60 -1.05
CA PRO A 324 -40.23 -31.06 -1.61
C PRO A 324 -40.15 -32.64 -1.60
N PRO A 325 -39.07 -33.43 -1.26
CA PRO A 325 -37.60 -33.46 -1.56
C PRO A 325 -37.09 -34.82 -2.17
N ALA A 326 -35.76 -34.93 -2.38
CA ALA A 326 -34.90 -36.14 -2.38
C ALA A 326 -34.76 -37.09 -3.61
N GLY A 327 -33.49 -37.42 -3.94
CA GLY A 327 -33.02 -38.80 -4.13
C GLY A 327 -32.70 -39.32 -5.55
N ALA A 328 -31.43 -39.72 -5.76
CA ALA A 328 -30.88 -40.82 -6.59
C ALA A 328 -31.22 -40.91 -8.10
N GLY A 329 -30.34 -41.33 -9.03
CA GLY A 329 -28.99 -41.91 -8.97
C GLY A 329 -28.46 -42.23 -10.38
N GLU A 330 -27.15 -42.49 -10.45
CA GLU A 330 -26.37 -43.40 -11.35
C GLU A 330 -26.60 -43.34 -12.88
N GLU A 331 -25.60 -43.38 -13.77
CA GLU A 331 -24.61 -44.46 -13.93
C GLU A 331 -23.61 -44.06 -15.05
N ASN A 332 -22.29 -44.15 -14.79
CA ASN A 332 -21.26 -44.76 -15.67
C ASN A 332 -19.82 -44.21 -15.44
N CYS A 333 -19.03 -45.06 -14.79
CA CYS A 333 -17.58 -45.07 -14.54
C CYS A 333 -16.77 -45.40 -15.84
N PRO A 334 -15.42 -45.65 -15.86
CA PRO A 334 -14.44 -45.78 -14.76
C PRO A 334 -13.03 -45.15 -15.00
N LEU A 335 -12.23 -44.98 -13.94
CA LEU A 335 -10.90 -45.61 -13.74
C LEU A 335 -10.15 -44.97 -12.56
N ASP A 336 -10.03 -45.76 -11.49
CA ASP A 336 -9.15 -45.55 -10.33
C ASP A 336 -8.01 -46.59 -10.41
N LEU A 337 -6.79 -46.18 -10.07
CA LEU A 337 -5.62 -47.03 -9.94
C LEU A 337 -4.80 -46.57 -8.73
N ALA A 338 -5.28 -46.93 -7.54
CA ALA A 338 -4.45 -47.15 -6.36
C ALA A 338 -4.49 -48.64 -5.99
N ALA A 339 -3.47 -49.41 -6.41
CA ALA A 339 -3.05 -50.66 -5.78
C ALA A 339 -1.78 -51.23 -6.43
N VAL A 340 -0.59 -50.80 -5.98
CA VAL A 340 0.59 -51.68 -5.85
C VAL A 340 1.44 -51.18 -4.67
N GLU A 341 1.57 -52.03 -3.64
CA GLU A 341 2.55 -51.98 -2.55
C GLU A 341 3.22 -53.38 -2.49
N PRO A 342 4.23 -53.67 -1.65
CA PRO A 342 5.53 -53.01 -1.43
C PRO A 342 6.68 -54.04 -1.44
N ALA A 343 7.94 -53.66 -1.72
CA ALA A 343 9.07 -54.57 -1.46
C ALA A 343 10.45 -53.88 -1.32
N PHE A 344 11.06 -54.10 -0.15
CA PHE A 344 12.48 -53.95 0.24
C PHE A 344 13.06 -52.55 0.52
N SER A 345 13.94 -52.40 1.52
CA SER A 345 13.85 -52.51 2.99
C SER A 345 15.11 -51.83 3.57
N LEU A 346 14.96 -51.29 4.78
CA LEU A 346 15.89 -50.53 5.62
C LEU A 346 17.27 -51.17 5.84
N LEU A 347 18.32 -50.34 5.82
CA LEU A 347 19.54 -50.36 6.65
C LEU A 347 20.21 -48.98 6.48
N GLY A 348 20.40 -48.12 7.48
CA GLY A 348 20.10 -48.20 8.89
C GLY A 348 20.30 -46.83 9.56
N GLU A 349 19.58 -46.62 10.66
CA GLU A 349 19.99 -45.70 11.71
C GLU A 349 21.30 -46.23 12.33
N SER A 350 22.36 -45.43 12.29
CA SER A 350 23.43 -45.36 13.30
C SER A 350 24.55 -44.42 12.84
N ALA A 351 24.47 -43.15 13.26
CA ALA A 351 25.65 -42.28 13.47
C ALA A 351 25.23 -40.99 14.20
N VAL A 352 24.67 -41.11 15.41
CA VAL A 352 24.85 -40.08 16.45
C VAL A 352 26.00 -40.55 17.31
N ALA A 353 27.22 -40.10 16.99
CA ALA A 353 28.35 -40.08 17.91
C ALA A 353 29.50 -39.24 17.33
N GLY A 354 29.72 -38.06 17.91
CA GLY A 354 31.05 -37.46 18.06
C GLY A 354 31.61 -36.65 16.90
N ILE A 355 31.32 -35.35 16.89
CA ILE A 355 32.31 -34.34 16.46
C ILE A 355 32.30 -33.24 17.52
N ASP A 356 33.48 -32.95 18.07
CA ASP A 356 33.71 -31.93 19.10
C ASP A 356 33.57 -30.51 18.53
N ALA A 357 33.28 -29.58 19.44
CA ALA A 357 33.13 -28.15 19.14
C ALA A 357 34.49 -27.42 18.97
N ALA A 358 35.61 -28.12 18.80
CA ALA A 358 36.95 -27.52 18.72
C ALA A 358 37.54 -27.50 17.30
N THR A 359 36.84 -28.03 16.29
CA THR A 359 37.35 -28.13 14.90
C THR A 359 36.72 -27.11 13.93
N LEU A 360 36.15 -26.02 14.44
CA LEU A 360 35.56 -24.92 13.65
C LEU A 360 36.29 -23.57 13.79
N GLU A 361 37.50 -23.54 14.35
CA GLU A 361 38.29 -22.31 14.57
C GLU A 361 39.54 -22.14 13.67
N GLN A 362 39.71 -22.95 12.62
CA GLN A 362 40.83 -22.76 11.69
C GLN A 362 40.34 -22.57 10.27
N HIS A 363 40.02 -21.33 9.90
CA HIS A 363 40.21 -20.73 8.57
C HIS A 363 39.87 -19.22 8.55
N GLY A 364 40.40 -18.46 9.52
CA GLY A 364 40.24 -17.00 9.61
C GLY A 364 41.55 -16.22 9.80
N ALA A 365 42.69 -16.80 9.42
CA ALA A 365 43.99 -16.15 9.58
C ALA A 365 44.62 -15.85 8.21
N TRP A 366 44.27 -14.68 7.65
CA TRP A 366 45.17 -13.83 6.85
C TRP A 366 44.43 -12.54 6.46
N VAL A 367 44.69 -11.47 7.20
CA VAL A 367 45.25 -10.16 6.75
C VAL A 367 45.28 -9.30 8.00
N ASP A 368 46.36 -9.41 8.77
CA ASP A 368 46.64 -8.51 9.90
C ASP A 368 47.88 -7.69 9.51
N GLY A 369 47.66 -6.44 9.14
CA GLY A 369 48.67 -5.65 8.44
C GLY A 369 48.30 -4.18 8.23
N GLY A 370 47.80 -3.52 9.28
CA GLY A 370 48.01 -2.07 9.44
C GLY A 370 46.78 -1.20 9.68
N THR A 371 46.35 -1.11 10.95
CA THR A 371 45.76 0.12 11.57
C THR A 371 45.61 -0.06 13.09
N SER A 372 46.68 -0.47 13.78
CA SER A 372 46.69 -0.55 15.24
C SER A 372 47.03 0.82 15.82
N LEU A 373 46.03 1.55 16.35
CA LEU A 373 46.13 2.39 17.57
C LEU A 373 44.80 3.11 17.91
N LEU A 374 43.90 3.35 16.95
CA LEU A 374 42.60 4.02 17.19
C LEU A 374 41.44 3.07 17.56
N GLU A 375 41.52 1.78 17.20
CA GLU A 375 40.47 0.79 17.50
C GLU A 375 40.54 0.22 18.92
N ARG A 376 41.69 0.33 19.59
CA ARG A 376 41.87 -0.16 20.98
C ARG A 376 41.20 0.71 22.04
N ASP A 377 41.03 2.00 21.79
CA ASP A 377 40.28 2.88 22.71
C ASP A 377 38.77 2.72 22.55
N ARG A 378 38.27 2.59 21.31
CA ARG A 378 36.83 2.39 21.05
C ARG A 378 36.29 1.05 21.57
N THR A 379 37.11 0.00 21.54
CA THR A 379 36.71 -1.31 22.08
C THR A 379 36.75 -1.35 23.60
N ARG A 380 37.60 -0.54 24.26
CA ARG A 380 37.61 -0.41 25.73
C ARG A 380 36.42 0.40 26.25
N ASP A 381 36.07 1.50 25.60
CA ASP A 381 34.90 2.30 25.98
C ASP A 381 33.59 1.53 25.74
N ALA A 382 33.46 0.81 24.63
CA ALA A 382 32.28 -0.02 24.36
C ALA A 382 32.16 -1.23 25.30
N GLN A 383 33.28 -1.83 25.75
CA GLN A 383 33.26 -2.90 26.75
C GLN A 383 32.99 -2.40 28.17
N ALA A 384 33.37 -1.15 28.49
CA ALA A 384 33.04 -0.50 29.76
C ALA A 384 31.54 -0.10 29.83
N GLU A 385 30.98 0.43 28.73
CA GLU A 385 29.54 0.73 28.63
C GLU A 385 28.66 -0.53 28.64
N ALA A 386 29.06 -1.60 27.94
CA ALA A 386 28.33 -2.88 27.97
C ALA A 386 28.35 -3.56 29.35
N GLY A 387 29.43 -3.38 30.13
CA GLY A 387 29.51 -3.83 31.53
C GLY A 387 28.59 -3.02 32.46
N ALA A 388 28.52 -1.70 32.26
CA ALA A 388 27.62 -0.82 33.00
C ALA A 388 26.14 -1.11 32.68
N ASP A 389 25.81 -1.41 31.42
CA ASP A 389 24.46 -1.80 30.99
C ASP A 389 24.04 -3.16 31.56
N ALA A 390 24.96 -4.13 31.63
CA ALA A 390 24.68 -5.42 32.25
C ALA A 390 24.42 -5.29 33.76
N GLU A 391 25.15 -4.44 34.47
CA GLU A 391 24.89 -4.11 35.88
C GLU A 391 23.58 -3.36 36.07
N LEU A 392 23.25 -2.42 35.17
CA LEU A 392 21.96 -1.69 35.18
C LEU A 392 20.78 -2.62 34.89
N ILE A 393 20.90 -3.54 33.93
CA ILE A 393 19.87 -4.54 33.62
C ILE A 393 19.71 -5.51 34.79
N THR A 394 20.80 -5.93 35.42
CA THR A 394 20.75 -6.82 36.60
C THR A 394 20.16 -6.10 37.82
N ALA A 395 20.51 -4.83 38.03
CA ALA A 395 19.93 -3.99 39.07
C ALA A 395 18.45 -3.72 38.82
N LEU A 396 18.04 -3.49 37.56
CA LEU A 396 16.64 -3.33 37.17
C LEU A 396 15.85 -4.63 37.35
N ALA A 397 16.42 -5.78 37.00
CA ALA A 397 15.82 -7.10 37.21
C ALA A 397 15.67 -7.44 38.71
N ALA A 398 16.67 -7.11 39.53
CA ALA A 398 16.60 -7.25 40.98
C ALA A 398 15.57 -6.29 41.59
N THR A 399 15.49 -5.05 41.10
CA THR A 399 14.49 -4.08 41.55
C THR A 399 13.07 -4.52 41.17
N ALA A 400 12.87 -5.03 39.95
CA ALA A 400 11.59 -5.58 39.50
C ALA A 400 11.15 -6.83 40.30
N ALA A 401 12.11 -7.66 40.73
CA ALA A 401 11.86 -8.80 41.60
C ALA A 401 11.47 -8.39 43.04
N THR A 402 11.93 -7.23 43.51
CA THR A 402 11.67 -6.74 44.88
C THR A 402 10.42 -5.86 44.98
N VAL A 403 10.13 -5.07 43.93
CA VAL A 403 9.03 -4.10 43.89
C VAL A 403 7.72 -4.71 43.39
N GLY A 404 7.77 -5.91 42.82
CA GLY A 404 6.64 -6.46 42.06
C GLY A 404 6.47 -5.70 40.74
N ARG A 405 5.69 -6.28 39.80
CA ARG A 405 5.44 -5.69 38.47
C ARG A 405 5.17 -4.19 38.60
N VAL A 406 5.90 -3.37 37.83
CA VAL A 406 5.51 -1.98 37.57
C VAL A 406 4.02 -2.02 37.24
N PRO A 407 3.15 -1.34 38.01
CA PRO A 407 1.75 -1.33 37.69
C PRO A 407 1.65 -0.78 36.27
N GLU A 408 1.14 -1.60 35.35
CA GLU A 408 0.61 -1.09 34.08
C GLU A 408 -0.14 0.18 34.44
N ARG A 409 0.13 1.30 33.74
CA ARG A 409 -0.61 2.54 33.95
C ARG A 409 -2.08 2.16 33.91
N ARG A 410 -2.70 2.11 35.10
CA ARG A 410 -4.09 1.73 35.27
C ARG A 410 -4.83 2.69 34.36
N ARG A 411 -5.43 2.17 33.27
CA ARG A 411 -6.31 2.95 32.39
C ARG A 411 -7.20 3.74 33.35
N PRO A 412 -7.16 5.08 33.34
CA PRO A 412 -7.88 5.86 34.34
C PRO A 412 -9.31 5.32 34.36
N GLU A 413 -9.79 4.97 35.57
CA GLU A 413 -11.16 4.48 35.72
C GLU A 413 -12.06 5.42 34.92
N PRO A 414 -12.92 4.91 34.01
CA PRO A 414 -13.69 5.76 33.12
C PRO A 414 -14.44 6.76 34.00
N VAL A 415 -14.00 8.02 33.95
CA VAL A 415 -14.60 9.10 34.70
C VAL A 415 -16.06 9.07 34.30
N ALA A 416 -16.96 8.89 35.27
CA ALA A 416 -18.38 8.79 35.03
C ALA A 416 -18.80 9.94 34.11
N VAL A 417 -19.05 9.59 32.84
CA VAL A 417 -19.38 10.57 31.82
C VAL A 417 -20.74 11.10 32.21
N LEU A 418 -20.82 12.39 32.56
CA LEU A 418 -22.09 13.06 32.73
C LEU A 418 -22.93 12.74 31.48
N PRO A 419 -24.17 12.23 31.62
CA PRO A 419 -24.99 11.87 30.48
C PRO A 419 -25.13 13.10 29.59
N ARG A 420 -24.42 13.09 28.46
CA ARG A 420 -24.49 14.18 27.50
C ARG A 420 -25.89 14.13 26.87
N PRO A 421 -26.52 15.28 26.61
CA PRO A 421 -27.75 15.31 25.83
C PRO A 421 -27.52 14.60 24.50
N GLU A 422 -28.56 13.94 23.96
CA GLU A 422 -28.45 13.27 22.67
C GLU A 422 -27.94 14.26 21.61
N PRO A 423 -26.93 13.86 20.80
CA PRO A 423 -26.36 14.75 19.81
C PRO A 423 -27.40 15.08 18.74
N VAL A 424 -27.63 16.37 18.53
CA VAL A 424 -28.51 16.89 17.47
C VAL A 424 -27.78 16.99 16.14
N LEU A 425 -26.44 16.99 16.15
CA LEU A 425 -25.59 16.95 14.97
C LEU A 425 -24.50 15.88 15.13
N ALA A 426 -24.48 14.92 14.22
CA ALA A 426 -23.39 13.97 14.07
C ALA A 426 -22.39 14.49 13.02
N VAL A 427 -21.10 14.48 13.33
CA VAL A 427 -20.03 14.94 12.44
C VAL A 427 -19.02 13.80 12.27
N LEU A 428 -18.73 13.46 11.02
CA LEU A 428 -17.70 12.49 10.64
C LEU A 428 -16.59 13.25 9.90
N ASP A 429 -15.40 13.31 10.49
CA ASP A 429 -14.21 13.91 9.85
C ASP A 429 -13.25 12.82 9.38
N LEU A 430 -13.06 12.71 8.08
CA LEU A 430 -12.14 11.76 7.44
C LEU A 430 -11.04 12.46 6.64
N ALA A 431 -10.83 13.78 6.86
CA ALA A 431 -9.80 14.55 6.19
C ALA A 431 -8.44 14.50 6.92
N MET A 432 -7.36 14.67 6.15
CA MET A 432 -6.00 14.79 6.68
C MET A 432 -5.21 15.76 5.78
N PRO A 433 -4.81 16.96 6.29
CA PRO A 433 -5.10 17.52 7.62
C PRO A 433 -6.60 17.58 7.96
N ARG A 434 -6.93 17.60 9.26
CA ARG A 434 -8.33 17.61 9.73
C ARG A 434 -9.11 18.79 9.18
N ASP A 435 -10.35 18.53 8.75
CA ASP A 435 -11.26 19.57 8.31
C ASP A 435 -12.00 20.21 9.49
N VAL A 436 -12.19 19.44 10.57
CA VAL A 436 -13.02 19.83 11.71
C VAL A 436 -12.14 20.10 12.93
N ASP A 437 -12.44 21.20 13.63
CA ASP A 437 -11.76 21.54 14.87
C ASP A 437 -11.97 20.46 15.95
N ALA A 438 -10.87 19.99 16.56
CA ALA A 438 -10.87 19.03 17.66
C ALA A 438 -11.72 19.50 18.86
N ALA A 439 -11.87 20.81 19.05
CA ALA A 439 -12.66 21.37 20.13
C ALA A 439 -14.15 20.98 20.06
N VAL A 440 -14.64 20.51 18.90
CA VAL A 440 -16.00 19.99 18.71
C VAL A 440 -16.29 18.77 19.60
N HIS A 441 -15.28 17.96 19.96
CA HIS A 441 -15.43 16.86 20.93
C HIS A 441 -15.99 17.29 22.29
N ARG A 442 -15.86 18.59 22.61
CA ARG A 442 -16.32 19.19 23.88
C ARG A 442 -17.66 19.91 23.76
N LEU A 443 -18.21 20.07 22.56
CA LEU A 443 -19.47 20.77 22.35
C LEU A 443 -20.68 19.90 22.75
N ALA A 444 -21.60 20.46 23.53
CA ALA A 444 -22.87 19.81 23.84
C ALA A 444 -23.77 19.81 22.60
N GLY A 445 -24.42 18.68 22.30
CA GLY A 445 -25.29 18.55 21.13
C GLY A 445 -24.58 18.19 19.81
N ALA A 446 -23.24 18.16 19.80
CA ALA A 446 -22.46 17.57 18.71
C ALA A 446 -21.84 16.23 19.12
N ARG A 447 -21.76 15.31 18.16
CA ARG A 447 -20.91 14.12 18.26
C ARG A 447 -19.95 14.11 17.09
N LEU A 448 -18.66 14.27 17.36
CA LEU A 448 -17.59 14.14 16.38
C LEU A 448 -17.03 12.71 16.45
N VAL A 449 -16.89 12.10 15.28
CA VAL A 449 -16.06 10.92 15.06
C VAL A 449 -15.03 11.34 14.02
N ASP A 450 -13.76 11.34 14.42
CA ASP A 450 -12.62 11.63 13.55
C ASP A 450 -11.78 10.36 13.36
N ILE A 451 -10.74 10.47 12.53
CA ILE A 451 -9.79 9.38 12.26
C ILE A 451 -9.18 8.82 13.56
N GLU A 452 -8.85 9.67 14.53
CA GLU A 452 -8.29 9.24 15.83
C GLU A 452 -9.30 8.39 16.63
N SER A 453 -10.55 8.84 16.70
CA SER A 453 -11.64 8.10 17.35
C SER A 453 -11.88 6.73 16.69
N LEU A 454 -11.72 6.64 15.37
CA LEU A 454 -11.84 5.38 14.63
C LEU A 454 -10.67 4.43 14.90
N ALA A 455 -9.45 4.96 14.98
CA ALA A 455 -8.27 4.17 15.30
C ALA A 455 -8.43 3.43 16.65
N ASP A 456 -8.90 4.14 17.66
CA ASP A 456 -9.11 3.59 19.01
C ASP A 456 -10.19 2.51 19.03
N ALA A 457 -11.26 2.67 18.25
CA ALA A 457 -12.38 1.73 18.20
C ALA A 457 -12.07 0.45 17.39
N SER A 458 -11.18 0.53 16.41
CA SER A 458 -10.80 -0.59 15.53
C SER A 458 -9.96 -1.66 16.24
N ALA A 459 -9.22 -1.28 17.29
CA ALA A 459 -8.28 -2.15 17.99
C ALA A 459 -8.91 -3.41 18.64
N ASP A 460 -10.23 -3.43 18.86
CA ASP A 460 -10.95 -4.47 19.61
C ASP A 460 -11.67 -5.52 18.72
N ALA A 461 -11.50 -5.50 17.39
CA ALA A 461 -12.24 -6.38 16.47
C ALA A 461 -11.67 -7.84 16.38
N PRO A 462 -12.50 -8.89 16.48
CA PRO A 462 -12.05 -10.28 16.38
C PRO A 462 -11.77 -10.70 14.93
N MET A 463 -10.51 -10.61 14.48
CA MET A 463 -10.12 -10.83 13.08
C MET A 463 -8.92 -11.79 12.89
N ALA A 464 -8.51 -12.52 13.92
CA ALA A 464 -7.21 -13.20 13.94
C ALA A 464 -7.01 -14.22 12.79
N ALA A 465 -8.02 -15.04 12.47
CA ALA A 465 -7.87 -16.13 11.50
C ALA A 465 -7.72 -15.64 10.04
N ASP A 466 -8.49 -14.63 9.62
CA ASP A 466 -8.39 -14.04 8.28
C ASP A 466 -7.07 -13.29 8.11
N VAL A 467 -6.65 -12.55 9.15
CA VAL A 467 -5.36 -11.86 9.18
C VAL A 467 -4.19 -12.84 9.04
N ASP A 468 -4.25 -13.99 9.71
CA ASP A 468 -3.20 -15.02 9.60
C ASP A 468 -3.17 -15.70 8.22
N GLN A 469 -4.32 -15.79 7.53
CA GLN A 469 -4.34 -16.25 6.14
C GLN A 469 -3.67 -15.22 5.21
N VAL A 470 -3.97 -13.92 5.37
CA VAL A 470 -3.34 -12.87 4.57
C VAL A 470 -1.84 -12.78 4.82
N ARG A 471 -1.39 -12.91 6.07
CA ARG A 471 0.05 -12.95 6.41
C ARG A 471 0.78 -14.10 5.71
N ARG A 472 0.15 -15.26 5.55
CA ARG A 472 0.71 -16.38 4.76
C ARG A 472 0.83 -16.02 3.28
N ILE A 473 -0.20 -15.42 2.68
CA ILE A 473 -0.15 -14.95 1.29
C ILE A 473 1.00 -13.96 1.11
N VAL A 474 1.14 -12.98 2.02
CA VAL A 474 2.24 -12.00 1.98
C VAL A 474 3.59 -12.68 2.07
N ALA A 475 3.79 -13.61 3.01
CA ALA A 475 5.06 -14.31 3.19
C ALA A 475 5.46 -15.11 1.94
N ASP A 476 4.52 -15.83 1.33
CA ASP A 476 4.76 -16.61 0.10
C ASP A 476 5.15 -15.69 -1.08
N GLU A 477 4.48 -14.55 -1.20
CA GLU A 477 4.71 -13.58 -2.27
C GLU A 477 6.02 -12.81 -2.09
N VAL A 478 6.42 -12.49 -0.85
CA VAL A 478 7.74 -11.91 -0.57
C VAL A 478 8.84 -12.89 -0.97
N ALA A 479 8.70 -14.17 -0.61
CA ALA A 479 9.66 -15.20 -0.98
C ALA A 479 9.76 -15.36 -2.51
N ALA A 480 8.62 -15.36 -3.21
CA ALA A 480 8.56 -15.43 -4.67
C ALA A 480 9.19 -14.19 -5.33
N PHE A 481 8.89 -12.99 -4.83
CA PHE A 481 9.46 -11.74 -5.34
C PHE A 481 10.98 -11.70 -5.16
N GLY A 482 11.49 -12.04 -3.97
CA GLY A 482 12.93 -12.11 -3.72
C GLY A 482 13.64 -13.13 -4.61
N ALA A 483 13.03 -14.29 -4.86
CA ALA A 483 13.56 -15.29 -5.79
C ALA A 483 13.63 -14.76 -7.23
N ALA A 484 12.60 -14.04 -7.68
CA ALA A 484 12.58 -13.41 -9.00
C ALA A 484 13.66 -12.31 -9.13
N GLN A 485 13.84 -11.49 -8.09
CA GLN A 485 14.85 -10.43 -8.06
C GLN A 485 16.27 -11.01 -8.14
N ARG A 486 16.59 -12.04 -7.35
CA ARG A 486 17.89 -12.74 -7.41
C ARG A 486 18.16 -13.32 -8.79
N ALA A 487 17.16 -13.92 -9.43
CA ALA A 487 17.28 -14.43 -10.79
C ALA A 487 17.52 -13.32 -11.83
N ALA A 488 16.90 -12.15 -11.64
CA ALA A 488 17.10 -10.98 -12.50
C ALA A 488 18.54 -10.43 -12.41
N HIS A 489 19.10 -10.35 -11.19
CA HIS A 489 20.48 -9.87 -10.96
C HIS A 489 21.57 -10.70 -11.65
N ILE A 490 21.31 -11.98 -11.91
CA ILE A 490 22.28 -12.89 -12.57
C ILE A 490 22.20 -12.84 -14.09
N THR A 491 21.09 -12.37 -14.64
CA THR A 491 20.88 -12.33 -16.09
C THR A 491 21.98 -11.55 -16.82
N PRO A 492 22.43 -10.36 -16.37
CA PRO A 492 23.56 -9.65 -17.00
C PRO A 492 24.87 -10.45 -17.00
N THR A 493 25.18 -11.15 -15.90
CA THR A 493 26.37 -12.01 -15.80
C THR A 493 26.31 -13.18 -16.78
N VAL A 494 25.14 -13.80 -16.94
CA VAL A 494 24.91 -14.86 -17.95
C VAL A 494 25.07 -14.33 -19.37
N VAL A 495 24.59 -13.11 -19.65
CA VAL A 495 24.75 -12.49 -20.96
C VAL A 495 26.22 -12.17 -21.23
N ALA A 496 26.94 -11.57 -20.27
CA ALA A 496 28.37 -11.30 -20.40
C ALA A 496 29.20 -12.56 -20.67
N LEU A 497 28.89 -13.66 -19.96
CA LEU A 497 29.53 -14.96 -20.20
C LEU A 497 29.33 -15.46 -21.64
N ARG A 498 28.11 -15.32 -22.18
CA ARG A 498 27.82 -15.73 -23.56
C ARG A 498 28.51 -14.84 -24.58
N THR A 499 28.60 -13.54 -24.33
CA THR A 499 29.34 -12.60 -25.17
C THR A 499 30.82 -12.97 -25.22
N MET A 500 31.46 -13.16 -24.06
CA MET A 500 32.86 -13.61 -23.98
C MET A 500 33.09 -14.90 -24.77
N ALA A 501 32.20 -15.88 -24.64
CA ALA A 501 32.32 -17.13 -25.38
C ALA A 501 32.16 -16.95 -26.89
N ALA A 502 31.26 -16.06 -27.33
CA ALA A 502 31.10 -15.72 -28.75
C ALA A 502 32.36 -15.03 -29.32
N ASP A 503 33.02 -14.19 -28.53
CA ASP A 503 34.28 -13.53 -28.91
C ASP A 503 35.43 -14.53 -29.05
N VAL A 504 35.54 -15.49 -28.11
CA VAL A 504 36.51 -16.59 -28.20
C VAL A 504 36.28 -17.42 -29.47
N VAL A 505 35.01 -17.78 -29.75
CA VAL A 505 34.67 -18.51 -30.98
C VAL A 505 35.06 -17.70 -32.21
N SER A 506 34.75 -16.41 -32.24
CA SER A 506 35.06 -15.54 -33.38
C SER A 506 36.56 -15.42 -33.62
N SER A 507 37.36 -15.30 -32.55
CA SER A 507 38.82 -15.27 -32.62
C SER A 507 39.43 -16.57 -33.16
N GLU A 508 38.95 -17.72 -32.70
CA GLU A 508 39.44 -19.02 -33.16
C GLU A 508 39.04 -19.32 -34.62
N ILE A 509 37.85 -18.88 -35.05
CA ILE A 509 37.47 -18.96 -36.45
C ILE A 509 38.37 -18.07 -37.30
N ALA A 510 38.62 -16.81 -36.93
CA ALA A 510 39.53 -15.94 -37.67
C ALA A 510 40.96 -16.53 -37.75
N ARG A 511 41.42 -17.19 -36.68
CA ARG A 511 42.71 -17.88 -36.67
C ARG A 511 42.74 -19.09 -37.62
N LEU A 512 41.64 -19.82 -37.73
CA LEU A 512 41.49 -20.92 -38.70
C LEU A 512 41.58 -20.38 -40.12
N GLU A 513 40.91 -19.26 -40.42
CA GLU A 513 40.94 -18.63 -41.74
C GLU A 513 42.35 -18.22 -42.15
N GLY A 514 43.13 -17.65 -41.22
CA GLY A 514 44.52 -17.28 -41.48
C GLY A 514 45.45 -18.49 -41.70
N ARG A 515 45.17 -19.64 -41.08
CA ARG A 515 46.01 -20.85 -41.20
C ARG A 515 45.65 -21.73 -42.38
N LEU A 516 44.40 -21.68 -42.85
CA LEU A 516 43.88 -22.50 -43.95
C LEU A 516 43.18 -21.62 -45.00
N PRO A 517 43.93 -20.77 -45.72
CA PRO A 517 43.34 -19.83 -46.69
C PRO A 517 42.68 -20.52 -47.90
N GLY A 518 43.02 -21.80 -48.18
CA GLY A 518 42.43 -22.59 -49.27
C GLY A 518 41.21 -23.43 -48.89
N LEU A 519 40.64 -23.23 -47.70
CA LEU A 519 39.46 -23.98 -47.26
C LEU A 519 38.20 -23.48 -47.97
N ASP A 520 37.46 -24.40 -48.60
CA ASP A 520 36.17 -24.15 -49.24
C ASP A 520 35.15 -23.55 -48.26
N ASP A 521 34.35 -22.59 -48.75
CA ASP A 521 33.40 -21.80 -47.95
C ASP A 521 32.34 -22.69 -47.29
N LYS A 522 31.94 -23.77 -47.96
CA LYS A 522 30.99 -24.75 -47.41
C LYS A 522 31.57 -25.47 -46.19
N HIS A 523 32.83 -25.90 -46.26
CA HIS A 523 33.50 -26.55 -45.13
C HIS A 523 33.77 -25.56 -44.00
N ARG A 524 34.12 -24.31 -44.33
CA ARG A 524 34.29 -23.23 -43.34
C ARG A 524 33.00 -22.96 -42.56
N ALA A 525 31.87 -22.88 -43.24
CA ALA A 525 30.57 -22.69 -42.61
C ALA A 525 30.21 -23.86 -41.68
N GLU A 526 30.44 -25.11 -42.11
CA GLU A 526 30.16 -26.30 -41.28
C GLU A 526 31.04 -26.34 -40.03
N ILE A 527 32.34 -26.01 -40.14
CA ILE A 527 33.25 -25.93 -38.99
C ILE A 527 32.78 -24.83 -38.02
N THR A 528 32.47 -23.65 -38.55
CA THR A 528 31.96 -22.52 -37.74
C THR A 528 30.69 -22.89 -36.98
N GLN A 529 29.74 -23.53 -37.65
CA GLN A 529 28.49 -23.97 -37.03
C GLN A 529 28.71 -25.09 -36.02
N THR A 530 29.69 -25.96 -36.24
CA THR A 530 30.07 -27.02 -35.30
C THR A 530 30.66 -26.44 -34.02
N VAL A 531 31.60 -25.50 -34.13
CA VAL A 531 32.22 -24.83 -32.98
C VAL A 531 31.17 -24.06 -32.16
N ARG A 532 30.30 -23.29 -32.83
CA ARG A 532 29.18 -22.59 -32.17
C ARG A 532 28.26 -23.56 -31.42
N ARG A 533 27.84 -24.66 -32.07
CA ARG A 533 26.99 -25.68 -31.43
C ARG A 533 27.64 -26.33 -30.21
N VAL A 534 28.96 -26.54 -30.22
CA VAL A 534 29.68 -27.09 -29.06
C VAL A 534 29.65 -26.10 -27.91
N VAL A 535 30.00 -24.83 -28.15
CA VAL A 535 30.00 -23.78 -27.12
C VAL A 535 28.60 -23.55 -26.56
N ASP A 536 27.57 -23.48 -27.41
CA ASP A 536 26.18 -23.33 -26.98
C ASP A 536 25.75 -24.48 -26.06
N LYS A 537 26.10 -25.73 -26.40
CA LYS A 537 25.81 -26.90 -25.57
C LYS A 537 26.55 -26.86 -24.23
N LEU A 538 27.81 -26.43 -24.22
CA LEU A 538 28.62 -26.32 -23.00
C LEU A 538 28.08 -25.24 -22.05
N LEU A 539 27.55 -24.12 -22.59
CA LEU A 539 27.04 -23.01 -21.77
C LEU A 539 25.57 -23.15 -21.39
N HIS A 540 24.77 -23.93 -22.13
CA HIS A 540 23.34 -24.06 -21.87
C HIS A 540 23.05 -24.58 -20.46
N ALA A 541 23.60 -25.75 -20.09
CA ALA A 541 23.30 -26.37 -18.80
C ALA A 541 23.82 -25.55 -17.60
N PRO A 542 25.07 -25.03 -17.58
CA PRO A 542 25.54 -24.17 -16.49
C PRO A 542 24.73 -22.87 -16.34
N THR A 543 24.39 -22.20 -17.46
CA THR A 543 23.64 -20.94 -17.40
C THR A 543 22.21 -21.13 -16.88
N VAL A 544 21.55 -22.24 -17.23
CA VAL A 544 20.24 -22.59 -16.66
C VAL A 544 20.36 -22.96 -15.19
N ARG A 545 21.37 -23.75 -14.81
CA ARG A 545 21.55 -24.22 -13.44
C ARG A 545 21.86 -23.08 -12.47
N VAL A 546 22.66 -22.11 -12.89
CA VAL A 546 22.94 -20.90 -12.09
C VAL A 546 21.67 -20.09 -11.86
N LYS A 547 20.81 -19.91 -12.87
CA LYS A 547 19.54 -19.20 -12.69
C LYS A 547 18.60 -19.91 -11.71
N GLN A 548 18.60 -21.25 -11.70
CA GLN A 548 17.81 -22.04 -10.74
C GLN A 548 18.36 -21.91 -9.32
N LEU A 549 19.67 -22.12 -9.15
CA LEU A 549 20.34 -22.05 -7.84
C LEU A 549 20.31 -20.64 -7.24
N ALA A 550 20.24 -19.61 -8.08
CA ALA A 550 20.06 -18.23 -7.66
C ALA A 550 18.70 -17.92 -7.03
N ALA A 551 17.66 -18.63 -7.47
CA ALA A 551 16.32 -18.44 -6.95
C ALA A 551 16.21 -18.95 -5.50
N GLU A 552 17.09 -19.88 -5.10
CA GLU A 552 17.15 -20.45 -3.76
C GLU A 552 17.79 -19.49 -2.73
N PRO A 553 17.43 -19.59 -1.43
CA PRO A 553 18.07 -18.83 -0.36
C PRO A 553 19.58 -19.12 -0.30
N GLY A 554 20.41 -18.07 -0.27
CA GLY A 554 21.88 -18.18 -0.32
C GLY A 554 22.48 -18.16 -1.74
N GLY A 555 21.67 -18.03 -2.78
CA GLY A 555 22.10 -18.06 -4.17
C GLY A 555 22.90 -16.85 -4.68
N ALA A 556 23.08 -15.80 -3.85
CA ALA A 556 23.80 -14.58 -4.23
C ALA A 556 25.26 -14.85 -4.62
N GLY A 557 25.92 -15.82 -3.95
CA GLY A 557 27.31 -16.18 -4.23
C GLY A 557 27.55 -16.82 -5.60
N TYR A 558 26.52 -17.31 -6.29
CA TYR A 558 26.70 -17.94 -7.60
C TYR A 558 27.01 -16.92 -8.71
N ALA A 559 26.52 -15.68 -8.58
CA ALA A 559 26.86 -14.62 -9.52
C ALA A 559 28.34 -14.27 -9.43
N ASP A 560 28.85 -14.14 -8.20
CA ASP A 560 30.25 -13.83 -7.94
C ASP A 560 31.18 -15.00 -8.27
N ALA A 561 30.73 -16.23 -8.02
CA ALA A 561 31.42 -17.43 -8.47
C ALA A 561 31.56 -17.45 -9.99
N LEU A 562 30.52 -17.12 -10.76
CA LEU A 562 30.63 -17.03 -12.22
C LEU A 562 31.59 -15.92 -12.67
N ARG A 563 31.53 -14.74 -12.05
CA ARG A 563 32.45 -13.64 -12.37
C ARG A 563 33.91 -14.06 -12.12
N THR A 564 34.16 -14.75 -11.02
CA THR A 564 35.49 -15.22 -10.63
C THR A 564 35.98 -16.36 -11.52
N LEU A 565 35.14 -17.36 -11.78
CA LEU A 565 35.51 -18.55 -12.55
C LEU A 565 35.81 -18.25 -14.03
N PHE A 566 35.17 -17.22 -14.58
CA PHE A 566 35.29 -16.86 -15.99
C PHE A 566 35.97 -15.50 -16.22
N ASP A 567 36.52 -14.88 -15.17
CA ASP A 567 37.20 -13.58 -15.22
C ASP A 567 36.39 -12.53 -16.01
N LEU A 568 35.09 -12.45 -15.71
CA LEU A 568 34.18 -11.58 -16.45
C LEU A 568 34.42 -10.12 -16.04
N ASP A 569 34.84 -9.30 -17.01
CA ASP A 569 35.05 -7.87 -16.82
C ASP A 569 33.80 -7.16 -16.28
N GLN A 570 33.99 -6.38 -15.20
CA GLN A 570 32.94 -5.64 -14.53
C GLN A 570 32.35 -4.54 -15.41
N GLU A 571 33.16 -3.92 -16.29
CA GLU A 571 32.65 -2.91 -17.24
C GLU A 571 31.73 -3.54 -18.28
N THR A 572 32.08 -4.73 -18.78
CA THR A 572 31.24 -5.50 -19.70
C THR A 572 29.91 -5.91 -19.06
N VAL A 573 29.92 -6.38 -17.81
CA VAL A 573 28.68 -6.72 -17.07
C VAL A 573 27.83 -5.47 -16.80
N ALA A 574 28.46 -4.35 -16.45
CA ALA A 574 27.77 -3.08 -16.21
C ALA A 574 27.17 -2.50 -17.51
N ALA A 575 27.88 -2.60 -18.64
CA ALA A 575 27.39 -2.19 -19.95
C ALA A 575 26.17 -3.00 -20.39
N VAL A 576 26.22 -4.33 -20.20
CA VAL A 576 25.07 -5.21 -20.46
C VAL A 576 23.90 -4.89 -19.52
N SER A 577 24.17 -4.61 -18.25
CA SER A 577 23.14 -4.22 -17.29
C SER A 577 22.44 -2.93 -17.74
N ARG A 578 23.18 -1.89 -18.11
CA ARG A 578 22.62 -0.63 -18.64
C ARG A 578 21.81 -0.83 -19.92
N ALA A 579 22.30 -1.65 -20.86
CA ALA A 579 21.56 -1.97 -22.09
C ALA A 579 20.27 -2.76 -21.86
N VAL A 580 20.19 -3.53 -20.76
CA VAL A 580 18.98 -4.25 -20.34
C VAL A 580 18.02 -3.34 -19.54
N SER A 581 18.54 -2.26 -18.95
CA SER A 581 17.76 -1.24 -18.23
C SER A 581 17.11 -0.20 -19.15
N ASP A 582 17.72 0.13 -20.30
CA ASP A 582 17.22 1.12 -21.26
C ASP A 582 16.70 0.47 -22.56
N PRO A 583 15.38 0.22 -22.70
CA PRO A 583 14.82 -0.39 -23.92
C PRO A 583 14.83 0.54 -25.14
N VAL A 584 15.13 1.84 -24.98
CA VAL A 584 15.13 2.84 -26.08
C VAL A 584 16.41 2.77 -26.94
N ALA A 585 17.53 2.25 -26.41
CA ALA A 585 18.80 2.19 -27.13
C ALA A 585 18.95 0.97 -28.08
N ILE A 586 18.03 0.01 -28.00
CA ILE A 586 18.10 -1.24 -28.77
C ILE A 586 17.83 -0.99 -30.28
N ASP A 587 17.11 0.08 -30.64
CA ASP A 587 16.82 0.37 -32.05
C ASP A 587 17.96 1.08 -32.81
N ASP A 588 18.88 1.76 -32.10
CA ASP A 588 19.99 2.49 -32.72
C ASP A 588 21.23 1.62 -32.96
N HIS A 589 21.48 0.62 -32.11
CA HIS A 589 22.61 -0.29 -32.31
C HIS A 589 22.40 -1.30 -33.45
N VAL A 590 21.16 -1.64 -33.79
CA VAL A 590 20.84 -2.50 -34.95
C VAL A 590 20.96 -1.72 -36.27
N LYS A 591 20.83 -0.39 -36.26
CA LYS A 591 21.00 0.46 -37.45
C LYS A 591 22.46 0.83 -37.73
N ASN A 592 23.29 1.04 -36.71
CA ASN A 592 24.69 1.44 -36.91
C ASN A 592 25.63 0.29 -37.34
N GLY A 593 25.23 -0.98 -37.18
CA GLY A 593 26.01 -2.13 -37.66
C GLY A 593 25.94 -2.36 -39.18
N LYS A 594 25.02 -1.71 -39.91
CA LYS A 594 24.81 -1.93 -41.35
C LYS A 594 25.54 -0.94 -42.27
N ASN A 595 26.22 0.09 -41.73
CA ASN A 595 26.82 1.17 -42.53
C ASN A 595 28.35 1.19 -42.63
N ARG A 596 29.04 0.09 -42.31
CA ARG A 596 30.45 -0.07 -42.70
C ARG A 596 30.53 -0.96 -43.94
N GLY A 597 30.46 -0.32 -45.11
CA GLY A 597 30.85 -0.93 -46.39
C GLY A 597 32.36 -1.20 -46.44
N PRO A 598 32.83 -2.03 -47.38
CA PRO A 598 34.23 -2.45 -47.43
C PRO A 598 35.13 -1.30 -47.87
N ALA A 599 36.27 -1.14 -47.20
CA ALA A 599 37.43 -0.39 -47.68
C ALA A 599 38.46 -1.38 -48.22
#